data_AF-A0A1V6E9N3-F1
#
_entry.id   AF-A0A1V6E9N3-F1
#
_cell.length_a   1.000
_cell.length_b   1.000
_cell.length_c   1.000
_cell.angle_alpha   90.00
_cell.angle_beta   90.00
_cell.angle_gamma   90.00
#
_symmetry.space_group_name_H-M   'P 1'
#
loop_
_entity.id
_entity.type
_entity.pdbx_description
1 polymer ?
#
loop_
_entity_poly.entity_id
_entity_poly.type
_entity_poly.pdbx_seq_one_letter_code
_entity_poly.pdbx_strand_id
1 'polypeptide(L)' 'MGKTSGLKPGEKAPASGQYLTIGPKGGKGKEITAEKGKHLPPTNKPGSTYDFVDGTKNKSGKA' A
#
# COMPACT_ATOMS: atom_id res chain seq x y z
N MET A 1 16.98 1.95 -10.95
CA MET A 1 15.60 2.45 -10.80
C MET A 1 15.08 2.06 -9.43
N GLY A 2 14.82 3.05 -8.57
CA GLY A 2 14.77 2.90 -7.12
C GLY A 2 13.59 2.09 -6.60
N LYS A 3 13.89 1.01 -5.86
CA LYS A 3 12.99 0.45 -4.86
C LYS A 3 12.97 1.41 -3.67
N THR A 4 12.13 2.44 -3.71
CA THR A 4 11.81 3.21 -2.51
C THR A 4 10.95 2.33 -1.62
N SER A 5 11.42 2.11 -0.40
CA SER A 5 11.01 1.10 0.58
C SER A 5 9.59 1.26 1.17
N GLY A 6 8.58 1.37 0.31
CA GLY A 6 7.17 1.41 0.66
C GLY A 6 6.43 2.54 -0.05
N LEU A 7 5.20 2.25 -0.46
CA LEU A 7 4.27 3.17 -1.12
C LEU A 7 3.82 4.27 -0.15
N LYS A 8 3.66 5.50 -0.66
CA LYS A 8 3.28 6.63 0.20
C LYS A 8 1.76 6.74 0.34
N PRO A 9 1.27 7.27 1.47
CA PRO A 9 -0.13 7.67 1.58
C PRO A 9 -0.46 8.70 0.50
N GLY A 10 -1.61 8.56 -0.15
CA GLY A 10 -2.02 9.39 -1.29
C GLY A 10 -1.43 9.00 -2.64
N GLU A 11 -0.49 8.05 -2.70
CA GLU A 11 -0.01 7.50 -3.97
C GLU A 11 -1.03 6.50 -4.55
N LYS A 12 -1.03 6.31 -5.87
CA LYS A 12 -1.92 5.33 -6.50
C LYS A 12 -1.44 3.92 -6.18
N ALA A 13 -2.34 3.07 -5.70
CA ALA A 13 -2.03 1.68 -5.43
C ALA A 13 -1.65 0.95 -6.75
N PRO A 14 -0.47 0.30 -6.83
CA PRO A 14 0.00 -0.35 -8.06
C PRO A 14 -0.83 -1.60 -8.41
N ALA A 15 -1.39 -2.26 -7.39
CA ALA A 15 -2.22 -3.46 -7.52
C ALA A 15 -3.40 -3.43 -6.55
N SER A 16 -4.43 -4.22 -6.82
CA SER A 16 -5.49 -4.47 -5.85
C SER A 16 -4.97 -5.50 -4.86
N GLY A 17 -5.05 -5.20 -3.57
CA GLY A 17 -4.53 -6.10 -2.56
C GLY A 17 -4.52 -5.55 -1.16
N GLN A 18 -3.92 -6.33 -0.28
CA GLN A 18 -3.63 -5.99 1.09
C GLN A 18 -2.25 -5.31 1.18
N TYR A 19 -2.23 -4.18 1.85
CA TYR A 19 -1.07 -3.35 2.09
C TYR A 19 -0.87 -3.20 3.59
N LEU A 20 0.35 -3.45 4.05
CA LEU A 20 0.75 -3.29 5.43
C LEU A 20 1.34 -1.91 5.64
N THR A 21 0.81 -1.17 6.61
CA THR A 21 1.41 0.11 7.00
C THR A 21 2.75 -0.15 7.68
N ILE A 22 3.85 0.41 7.19
CA ILE A 22 5.17 0.39 7.82
C ILE A 22 5.44 1.75 8.44
N GLY A 23 5.61 1.81 9.75
CA GLY A 23 5.91 3.04 10.46
C GLY A 23 7.33 3.56 10.16
N PRO A 24 7.65 4.81 10.55
CA PRO A 24 8.95 5.45 10.27
C PRO A 24 10.16 4.73 10.88
N LYS A 25 9.94 3.84 11.86
CA LYS A 25 10.98 2.99 12.48
C LYS A 25 10.99 1.55 11.94
N GLY A 26 10.32 1.26 10.83
CA GLY A 26 10.19 -0.08 10.27
C GLY A 26 9.18 -0.99 10.99
N GLY A 27 8.41 -0.44 11.93
CA GLY A 27 7.40 -1.20 12.67
C GLY A 27 6.19 -1.52 11.79
N LYS A 28 5.76 -2.79 11.80
CA LYS A 28 4.53 -3.23 11.11
C LYS A 28 3.30 -2.70 11.85
N GLY A 29 2.44 -2.01 11.12
CA GLY A 29 1.23 -1.38 11.60
C GLY A 29 -0.03 -2.09 11.10
N LYS A 30 -1.05 -1.29 10.79
CA LYS A 30 -2.34 -1.79 10.31
C LYS A 30 -2.25 -2.30 8.87
N GLU A 31 -2.88 -3.43 8.61
CA GLU A 31 -3.12 -3.93 7.25
C GLU A 31 -4.41 -3.29 6.70
N ILE A 32 -4.33 -2.82 5.46
CA ILE A 32 -5.44 -2.19 4.74
C ILE A 32 -5.61 -2.84 3.38
N THR A 33 -6.83 -2.85 2.85
CA THR A 33 -7.07 -3.26 1.48
C THR A 33 -7.20 -2.03 0.60
N ALA A 34 -6.49 -2.01 -0.52
CA ALA A 34 -6.61 -0.95 -1.52
C ALA A 34 -6.82 -1.54 -2.92
N GLU A 35 -7.55 -0.81 -3.75
CA GLU A 35 -7.85 -1.17 -5.12
C GLU A 35 -6.80 -0.55 -6.07
N LYS A 36 -6.40 -1.28 -7.11
CA LYS A 36 -5.47 -0.80 -8.14
C LYS A 36 -5.94 0.54 -8.72
N GLY A 37 -5.04 1.52 -8.74
CA GLY A 37 -5.30 2.84 -9.31
C GLY A 37 -6.04 3.81 -8.40
N LYS A 38 -6.58 3.35 -7.25
CA LYS A 38 -7.14 4.21 -6.21
C LYS A 38 -6.00 4.84 -5.38
N HIS A 39 -6.23 6.01 -4.81
CA HIS A 39 -5.28 6.62 -3.89
C HIS A 39 -5.24 5.83 -2.58
N LEU A 40 -4.04 5.51 -2.11
CA LEU A 40 -3.83 4.88 -0.81
C LEU A 40 -4.33 5.83 0.30
N PRO A 41 -5.03 5.32 1.31
CA PRO A 41 -5.56 6.16 2.37
C PRO A 41 -4.42 6.83 3.17
N PRO A 42 -4.70 7.92 3.88
CA PRO A 42 -3.73 8.54 4.76
C PRO A 42 -3.35 7.60 5.92
N THR A 43 -2.07 7.57 6.28
CA THR A 43 -1.61 6.85 7.48
C THR A 43 -1.79 7.71 8.73
N ASN A 44 -2.08 7.07 9.87
CA ASN A 44 -2.24 7.78 11.15
C ASN A 44 -0.97 8.48 11.65
N LYS A 45 0.22 8.07 11.17
CA LYS A 45 1.51 8.63 11.61
C LYS A 45 2.29 9.19 10.42
N PRO A 46 2.78 10.44 10.52
CA PRO A 46 3.65 11.01 9.49
C PRO A 46 4.93 10.18 9.34
N GLY A 47 5.38 9.99 8.09
CA GLY A 47 6.55 9.16 7.77
C GLY A 47 6.28 7.65 7.72
N SER A 48 5.02 7.22 7.78
CA SER A 48 4.65 5.82 7.53
C SER A 48 4.47 5.57 6.03
N THR A 49 4.86 4.38 5.55
CA THR A 49 4.69 3.89 4.19
C THR A 49 3.78 2.66 4.15
N TYR A 50 3.48 2.14 2.97
CA TYR A 50 2.69 0.94 2.74
C TYR A 50 3.53 -0.10 1.99
N ASP A 51 3.56 -1.32 2.49
CA ASP A 51 4.21 -2.46 1.85
C ASP A 51 3.14 -3.37 1.26
N PHE A 52 3.31 -3.81 0.02
CA PHE A 52 2.36 -4.71 -0.63
C PHE A 52 2.58 -6.13 -0.11
N VAL A 53 1.61 -6.65 0.64
CA VAL A 53 1.72 -7.98 1.26
C VAL A 53 1.19 -9.05 0.32
N ASP A 54 -0.08 -8.92 -0.06
CA ASP A 54 -0.77 -9.90 -0.87
C ASP A 54 -1.71 -9.23 -1.86
N GLY A 55 -1.71 -9.73 -3.10
CA GLY A 55 -2.63 -9.27 -4.11
C GLY A 55 -3.98 -9.95 -3.95
N THR A 56 -5.04 -9.18 -3.81
CA THR A 56 -6.38 -9.75 -3.87
C THR A 56 -6.55 -10.31 -5.29
N LYS A 57 -6.82 -11.62 -5.40
CA LYS A 57 -7.05 -12.31 -6.68
C LYS A 57 -8.46 -12.08 -7.22
N ASN A 58 -8.99 -10.87 -7.03
CA ASN A 58 -10.20 -10.43 -7.71
C ASN A 58 -9.80 -10.12 -9.16
N LYS A 59 -10.34 -10.90 -10.11
CA LYS A 59 -10.14 -10.84 -11.57
C LYS A 59 -10.48 -9.47 -12.24
N SER A 60 -10.49 -8.37 -11.47
CA SER A 60 -10.74 -6.98 -11.88
C SER A 60 -9.64 -6.38 -12.78
N GLY A 61 -8.63 -7.16 -13.14
CA GLY A 61 -7.58 -6.78 -14.11
C GLY A 61 -7.78 -7.39 -15.50
N LYS A 62 -8.99 -7.81 -15.89
CA LYS A 62 -9.29 -8.17 -17.28
C LYS A 62 -9.73 -6.90 -18.02
N ALA A 63 -8.77 -6.26 -18.68
CA ALA A 63 -9.03 -5.63 -19.97
C ALA A 63 -8.97 -6.74 -21.04
#